data_AF-A0A3B0VL94-F1
#
_entry.id   AF-A0A3B0VL94-F1
#
_cell.length_a   1.000
_cell.length_b   1.000
_cell.length_c   1.000
_cell.angle_alpha   90.00
_cell.angle_beta   90.00
_cell.angle_gamma   90.00
#
_symmetry.space_group_name_H-M   'P 1'
#
loop_
_entity.id
_entity.type
_entity.pdbx_description
1 polymer ?
#
loop_
_entity_poly.entity_id
_entity_poly.type
_entity_poly.pdbx_seq_one_letter_code
_entity_poly.pdbx_strand_id
1 'polypeptide(L)'
;PGTLNKYLYGNANPANYTDPTGNFSIGGISASLSVRSILGAAQGGSTGYSMVSFVMGDHSEMSSRQIGMGLLMGMLKPKAASKLINLTNKKKPHGNSKKNNKPHHVYRIDDGIFMDIYKYGISGAPLNKNGSSRRANTQANKLNKTAGNIRYISTVMFKNVPGRVAALQLEYALVCAYAKAHNGNNPPGNKRPICK
;
A
#
# COMPACT_ATOMS: atom_id res chain seq x y z
N PRO A 1 -14.17 39.19 32.38
CA PRO A 1 -15.03 37.98 32.40
C PRO A 1 -15.47 37.67 33.84
N GLY A 2 -16.79 37.60 34.08
CA GLY A 2 -17.37 37.68 35.44
C GLY A 2 -17.45 36.39 36.26
N THR A 3 -17.29 35.19 35.68
CA THR A 3 -17.32 33.91 36.44
C THR A 3 -16.49 32.82 35.73
N LEU A 4 -15.94 31.86 36.47
CA LEU A 4 -15.19 30.70 35.95
C LEU A 4 -16.09 29.47 35.64
N ASN A 5 -17.40 29.55 35.95
CA ASN A 5 -18.32 28.41 35.83
C ASN A 5 -19.12 28.47 34.53
N LYS A 6 -18.79 27.59 33.58
CA LYS A 6 -19.43 27.52 32.25
C LYS A 6 -20.91 27.12 32.25
N TYR A 7 -21.42 26.56 33.34
CA TYR A 7 -22.80 26.06 33.45
C TYR A 7 -23.67 26.93 34.37
N LEU A 8 -23.18 28.09 34.79
CA LEU A 8 -23.90 28.98 35.71
C LEU A 8 -24.91 29.84 34.93
N TYR A 9 -26.20 29.54 35.08
CA TYR A 9 -27.28 30.31 34.46
C TYR A 9 -27.61 31.56 35.31
N GLY A 10 -27.70 32.72 34.67
CA GLY A 10 -28.15 33.97 35.30
C GLY A 10 -27.39 34.37 36.58
N ASN A 11 -26.09 34.02 36.69
CA ASN A 11 -25.26 34.25 37.88
C ASN A 11 -25.91 33.79 39.21
N ALA A 12 -26.64 32.66 39.19
CA ALA A 12 -27.40 32.10 40.32
C ALA A 12 -28.56 32.96 40.84
N ASN A 13 -29.01 33.98 40.10
CA ASN A 13 -30.18 34.77 40.45
C ASN A 13 -31.17 34.87 39.26
N PRO A 14 -31.93 33.78 38.99
CA PRO A 14 -32.77 33.66 37.80
C PRO A 14 -34.06 34.49 37.84
N ALA A 15 -34.43 35.04 38.99
CA ALA A 15 -35.64 35.86 39.13
C ALA A 15 -35.45 37.28 38.59
N ASN A 16 -34.23 37.82 38.69
CA ASN A 16 -33.92 39.21 38.31
C ASN A 16 -32.99 39.32 37.09
N TYR A 17 -32.36 38.21 36.66
CA TYR A 17 -31.47 38.19 35.51
C TYR A 17 -31.91 37.12 34.50
N THR A 18 -32.42 37.57 33.36
CA THR A 18 -32.66 36.75 32.18
C THR A 18 -31.48 36.95 31.24
N ASP A 19 -30.72 35.91 30.89
CA ASP A 19 -29.63 36.01 29.90
C ASP A 19 -30.23 36.28 28.51
N PRO A 20 -30.11 37.52 27.97
CA PRO A 20 -30.73 37.87 26.69
C PRO A 20 -30.00 37.25 25.50
N THR A 21 -28.77 36.76 25.69
CA THR A 21 -27.96 36.16 24.63
C THR A 21 -28.16 34.65 24.50
N GLY A 22 -28.75 34.02 25.51
CA GLY A 22 -29.20 32.63 25.46
C GLY A 22 -28.16 31.67 24.91
N ASN A 23 -26.90 31.79 25.34
CA ASN A 23 -25.77 31.03 24.78
C ASN A 23 -25.77 29.56 25.24
N PHE A 24 -26.92 28.90 25.13
CA PHE A 24 -26.99 27.52 24.71
C PHE A 24 -26.59 27.48 23.24
N SER A 25 -25.54 26.73 22.91
CA SER A 25 -25.08 26.65 21.53
C SER A 25 -26.19 26.11 20.61
N ILE A 26 -26.80 26.99 19.81
CA ILE A 26 -27.66 26.63 18.69
C ILE A 26 -26.92 25.68 17.73
N GLY A 27 -25.59 25.81 17.64
CA GLY A 27 -24.73 24.85 16.92
C GLY A 27 -24.75 23.44 17.52
N GLY A 28 -24.83 23.31 18.85
CA GLY A 28 -24.96 22.03 19.55
C GLY A 28 -26.36 21.41 19.43
N ILE A 29 -27.41 22.23 19.38
CA ILE A 29 -28.79 21.76 19.17
C ILE A 29 -29.01 21.36 17.70
N SER A 30 -28.46 22.11 16.74
CA SER A 30 -28.48 21.77 15.32
C SER A 30 -27.66 20.50 15.01
N ALA A 31 -26.47 20.37 15.60
CA ALA A 31 -25.68 19.15 15.50
C ALA A 31 -26.40 17.94 16.12
N SER A 32 -27.06 18.10 17.28
CA SER A 32 -27.80 17.01 17.93
C SER A 32 -29.09 16.62 17.20
N LEU A 33 -29.80 17.58 16.58
CA LEU A 33 -30.91 17.30 15.65
C LEU A 33 -30.45 16.58 14.37
N SER A 34 -29.29 16.96 13.83
CA SER A 34 -28.69 16.32 12.65
C SER A 34 -28.22 14.89 12.95
N VAL A 35 -27.60 14.66 14.11
CA VAL A 35 -27.18 13.32 14.54
C VAL A 35 -28.39 12.45 14.85
N ARG A 36 -29.43 12.98 15.51
CA ARG A 36 -30.67 12.23 15.76
C ARG A 36 -31.44 11.90 14.48
N SER A 37 -31.46 12.77 13.47
CA SER A 37 -32.11 12.48 12.19
C SER A 37 -31.34 11.45 11.36
N ILE A 38 -30.00 11.49 11.39
CA ILE A 38 -29.14 10.43 10.82
C ILE A 38 -29.35 9.10 11.55
N LEU A 39 -29.47 9.12 12.89
CA LEU A 39 -29.68 7.92 13.70
C LEU A 39 -31.10 7.34 13.56
N GLY A 40 -32.11 8.20 13.43
CA GLY A 40 -33.50 7.79 13.15
C GLY A 40 -33.66 7.20 11.75
N ALA A 41 -32.95 7.74 10.75
CA ALA A 41 -32.89 7.15 9.41
C ALA A 41 -32.14 5.81 9.38
N ALA A 42 -31.14 5.63 10.26
CA ALA A 42 -30.46 4.35 10.46
C ALA A 42 -31.31 3.31 11.19
N GLN A 43 -32.33 3.73 11.97
CA GLN A 43 -33.31 2.83 12.59
C GLN A 43 -34.44 2.40 11.64
N GLY A 44 -34.82 3.23 10.67
CA GLY A 44 -35.88 2.93 9.68
C GLY A 44 -35.45 2.07 8.49
N GLY A 45 -34.17 1.69 8.39
CA GLY A 45 -33.64 0.86 7.31
C GLY A 45 -32.63 -0.13 7.84
N SER A 46 -33.02 -1.41 7.89
CA SER A 46 -32.26 -2.58 8.34
C SER A 46 -30.89 -2.80 7.65
N THR A 47 -30.49 -1.94 6.71
CA THR A 47 -29.21 -1.97 6.00
C THR A 47 -28.15 -1.02 6.57
N GLY A 48 -28.52 -0.07 7.46
CA GLY A 48 -27.58 0.90 8.04
C GLY A 48 -26.71 0.30 9.16
N TYR A 49 -27.31 -0.52 10.02
CA TYR A 49 -26.61 -1.15 11.15
C TYR A 49 -25.55 -2.16 10.71
N SER A 50 -25.77 -2.91 9.63
CA SER A 50 -24.82 -3.95 9.17
C SER A 50 -23.56 -3.36 8.54
N MET A 51 -23.65 -2.19 7.91
CA MET A 51 -22.49 -1.51 7.33
C MET A 51 -21.71 -0.75 8.42
N VAL A 52 -22.39 -0.15 9.39
CA VAL A 52 -21.75 0.47 10.55
C VAL A 52 -21.07 -0.58 11.43
N SER A 53 -21.71 -1.72 11.73
CA SER A 53 -21.06 -2.80 12.50
C SER A 53 -19.94 -3.50 11.74
N PHE A 54 -20.01 -3.60 10.41
CA PHE A 54 -18.91 -4.09 9.56
C PHE A 54 -17.70 -3.12 9.54
N VAL A 55 -17.95 -1.81 9.65
CA VAL A 55 -16.89 -0.78 9.76
C VAL A 55 -16.39 -0.62 11.21
N MET A 56 -17.26 -0.84 12.19
CA MET A 56 -16.97 -0.75 13.64
C MET A 56 -16.50 -2.08 14.25
N GLY A 57 -16.17 -3.08 13.42
CA GLY A 57 -15.66 -4.37 13.86
C GLY A 57 -14.35 -4.22 14.64
N ASP A 58 -14.47 -4.39 15.96
CA ASP A 58 -13.47 -4.88 16.92
C ASP A 58 -12.02 -4.39 16.78
N HIS A 59 -11.82 -3.08 16.70
CA HIS A 59 -10.50 -2.48 16.84
C HIS A 59 -10.52 -1.35 17.85
N SER A 60 -9.84 -1.57 18.98
CA SER A 60 -9.65 -0.68 20.12
C SER A 60 -8.93 0.64 19.82
N GLU A 61 -8.60 0.93 18.56
CA GLU A 61 -8.04 2.22 18.13
C GLU A 61 -8.56 2.59 16.75
N MET A 62 -9.79 3.10 16.71
CA MET A 62 -10.39 3.61 15.48
C MET A 62 -9.87 5.03 15.23
N SER A 63 -9.04 5.19 14.18
CA SER A 63 -8.47 6.49 13.81
C SER A 63 -9.59 7.49 13.48
N SER A 64 -9.42 8.76 13.84
CA SER A 64 -10.36 9.85 13.52
C SER A 64 -10.72 9.92 12.02
N ARG A 65 -9.83 9.44 11.15
CA ARG A 65 -10.07 9.28 9.70
C ARG A 65 -11.08 8.17 9.36
N GLN A 66 -11.10 7.07 10.10
CA GLN A 66 -12.03 5.95 9.88
C GLN A 66 -13.45 6.33 10.31
N ILE A 67 -13.59 7.00 11.47
CA ILE A 67 -14.87 7.56 11.93
C ILE A 67 -15.41 8.58 10.93
N GLY A 68 -14.56 9.54 10.52
CA GLY A 68 -14.95 10.57 9.56
C GLY A 68 -15.34 10.00 8.19
N MET A 69 -14.65 8.96 7.73
CA MET A 69 -14.97 8.29 6.47
C MET A 69 -16.26 7.47 6.56
N GLY A 70 -16.54 6.81 7.68
CA GLY A 70 -17.77 6.06 7.90
C GLY A 70 -19.01 6.96 7.86
N LEU A 71 -18.94 8.14 8.52
CA LEU A 71 -20.00 9.15 8.48
C LEU A 71 -20.23 9.66 7.04
N LEU A 72 -19.15 10.00 6.32
CA LEU A 72 -19.23 10.49 4.94
C LEU A 72 -19.84 9.44 4.00
N MET A 73 -19.49 8.17 4.18
CA MET A 73 -20.02 7.07 3.38
C MET A 73 -21.50 6.80 3.65
N GLY A 74 -21.97 6.99 4.89
CA GLY A 74 -23.39 6.93 5.24
C GLY A 74 -24.23 8.06 4.62
N MET A 75 -23.61 9.21 4.32
CA MET A 75 -24.27 10.36 3.69
C MET A 75 -24.28 10.31 2.15
N LEU A 76 -23.51 9.41 1.52
CA LEU A 76 -23.37 9.31 0.07
C LEU A 76 -24.41 8.35 -0.54
N LYS A 77 -25.01 8.76 -1.67
CA LYS A 77 -25.92 7.90 -2.46
C LYS A 77 -25.19 6.60 -2.89
N PRO A 78 -25.88 5.45 -3.02
CA PRO A 78 -25.26 4.14 -3.28
C PRO A 78 -24.30 4.11 -4.49
N LYS A 79 -24.64 4.82 -5.58
CA LYS A 79 -23.78 4.93 -6.78
C LYS A 79 -22.52 5.77 -6.54
N ALA A 80 -22.63 6.81 -5.72
CA ALA A 80 -21.49 7.65 -5.34
C ALA A 80 -20.60 6.95 -4.30
N ALA A 81 -21.19 6.23 -3.35
CA ALA A 81 -20.50 5.34 -2.42
C ALA A 81 -19.75 4.23 -3.17
N SER A 82 -20.37 3.58 -4.16
CA SER A 82 -19.72 2.60 -5.04
C SER A 82 -18.55 3.20 -5.84
N LYS A 83 -18.68 4.43 -6.32
CA LYS A 83 -17.58 5.17 -6.98
C LYS A 83 -16.44 5.49 -5.99
N LEU A 84 -16.75 5.84 -4.73
CA LEU A 84 -15.77 6.07 -3.67
C LEU A 84 -15.06 4.76 -3.25
N ILE A 85 -15.80 3.65 -3.19
CA ILE A 85 -15.24 2.31 -2.95
C ILE A 85 -14.31 1.92 -4.09
N ASN A 86 -14.67 2.20 -5.34
CA ASN A 86 -13.80 1.94 -6.49
C ASN A 86 -12.56 2.87 -6.53
N LEU A 87 -12.66 4.10 -6.02
CA LEU A 87 -11.52 5.01 -5.83
C LEU A 87 -10.56 4.53 -4.72
N THR A 88 -11.07 3.82 -3.72
CA THR A 88 -10.27 3.22 -2.63
C THR A 88 -9.78 1.81 -2.96
N ASN A 89 -10.32 1.17 -3.99
CA ASN A 89 -9.90 -0.14 -4.49
C ASN A 89 -8.53 -0.02 -5.18
N LYS A 90 -7.46 -0.01 -4.38
CA LYS A 90 -6.07 0.12 -4.86
C LYS A 90 -5.78 -0.97 -5.90
N LYS A 91 -5.66 -0.59 -7.17
CA LYS A 91 -5.22 -1.46 -8.27
C LYS A 91 -3.95 -2.22 -7.84
N LYS A 92 -3.96 -3.55 -7.97
CA LYS A 92 -2.80 -4.40 -7.64
C LYS A 92 -1.54 -3.82 -8.33
N PRO A 93 -0.43 -3.62 -7.59
CA PRO A 93 0.77 -3.03 -8.14
C PRO A 93 1.30 -3.92 -9.27
N HIS A 94 1.75 -3.29 -10.36
CA HIS A 94 2.39 -3.99 -11.48
C HIS A 94 3.61 -4.78 -10.98
N GLY A 95 3.96 -5.89 -11.65
CA GLY A 95 5.07 -6.77 -11.22
C GLY A 95 6.41 -6.04 -11.05
N ASN A 96 6.66 -5.04 -11.89
CA ASN A 96 7.88 -4.21 -11.85
C ASN A 96 7.82 -3.06 -10.83
N SER A 97 6.69 -2.84 -10.16
CA SER A 97 6.52 -1.76 -9.18
C SER A 97 7.32 -2.02 -7.91
N LYS A 98 7.97 -0.98 -7.36
CA LYS A 98 8.62 -1.06 -6.04
C LYS A 98 7.64 -1.39 -4.91
N LYS A 99 6.34 -1.11 -5.10
CA LYS A 99 5.26 -1.45 -4.15
C LYS A 99 4.81 -2.92 -4.24
N ASN A 100 5.41 -3.72 -5.13
CA ASN A 100 5.09 -5.13 -5.24
C ASN A 100 5.78 -5.93 -4.13
N ASN A 101 4.99 -6.39 -3.16
CA ASN A 101 5.48 -7.14 -2.00
C ASN A 101 5.47 -8.66 -2.20
N LYS A 102 5.12 -9.14 -3.41
CA LYS A 102 5.18 -10.58 -3.72
C LYS A 102 6.61 -11.12 -3.59
N PRO A 103 6.78 -12.41 -3.27
CA PRO A 103 8.10 -13.03 -3.29
C PRO A 103 8.71 -12.95 -4.69
N HIS A 104 10.01 -12.65 -4.73
CA HIS A 104 10.82 -12.62 -5.93
C HIS A 104 11.96 -13.64 -5.79
N HIS A 105 12.65 -13.91 -6.88
CA HIS A 105 13.92 -14.64 -6.86
C HIS A 105 14.96 -13.89 -7.68
N VAL A 106 16.21 -14.09 -7.31
CA VAL A 106 17.38 -13.51 -7.98
C VAL A 106 18.12 -14.63 -8.71
N TYR A 107 18.55 -14.36 -9.93
CA TYR A 107 19.25 -15.29 -10.79
C TYR A 107 20.48 -14.64 -11.38
N ARG A 108 21.40 -15.48 -11.86
CA ARG A 108 22.52 -15.10 -12.72
C ARG A 108 22.46 -15.85 -14.04
N ILE A 109 23.14 -15.29 -15.04
CA ILE A 109 23.44 -15.92 -16.31
C ILE A 109 24.95 -15.92 -16.42
N ASP A 110 25.53 -17.10 -16.52
CA ASP A 110 26.96 -17.34 -16.68
C ASP A 110 27.28 -17.49 -18.18
N ASP A 111 28.42 -16.96 -18.63
CA ASP A 111 28.96 -17.09 -19.97
C ASP A 111 30.03 -18.18 -20.00
N GLY A 112 29.75 -19.30 -20.67
CA GLY A 112 30.66 -20.43 -20.74
C GLY A 112 31.94 -20.18 -21.55
N ILE A 113 31.99 -19.14 -22.40
CA ILE A 113 33.19 -18.82 -23.19
C ILE A 113 34.15 -17.94 -22.38
N PHE A 114 33.62 -16.87 -21.77
CA PHE A 114 34.44 -16.01 -20.90
C PHE A 114 34.63 -16.59 -19.51
N MET A 115 33.98 -17.72 -19.20
CA MET A 115 33.97 -18.39 -17.90
C MET A 115 33.61 -17.43 -16.75
N ASP A 116 32.72 -16.49 -17.01
CA ASP A 116 32.39 -15.41 -16.08
C ASP A 116 30.90 -15.02 -16.16
N ILE A 117 30.44 -14.20 -15.22
CA ILE A 117 29.05 -13.83 -15.07
C ILE A 117 28.66 -12.79 -16.12
N TYR A 118 27.77 -13.18 -17.04
CA TYR A 118 27.23 -12.26 -18.02
C TYR A 118 26.25 -11.27 -17.39
N LYS A 119 25.37 -11.74 -16.50
CA LYS A 119 24.25 -10.92 -16.00
C LYS A 119 23.67 -11.41 -14.68
N TYR A 120 23.34 -10.49 -13.78
CA TYR A 120 22.38 -10.69 -12.69
C TYR A 120 20.99 -10.14 -13.04
N GLY A 121 19.95 -10.78 -12.50
CA GLY A 121 18.58 -10.31 -12.68
C GLY A 121 17.60 -10.87 -11.67
N ILE A 122 16.41 -10.26 -11.61
CA ILE A 122 15.36 -10.63 -10.65
C ILE A 122 14.00 -10.90 -11.29
N SER A 123 13.19 -11.76 -10.72
CA SER A 123 11.83 -11.99 -11.23
C SER A 123 10.84 -12.20 -10.09
N GLY A 124 9.62 -11.69 -10.27
CA GLY A 124 8.48 -11.97 -9.37
C GLY A 124 7.54 -13.03 -9.94
N ALA A 125 7.92 -13.70 -11.03
CA ALA A 125 7.16 -14.81 -11.57
C ALA A 125 7.46 -16.08 -10.75
N PRO A 126 6.49 -16.99 -10.56
CA PRO A 126 6.74 -18.27 -9.91
C PRO A 126 7.87 -19.05 -10.61
N LEU A 127 8.64 -19.80 -9.81
CA LEU A 127 9.62 -20.75 -10.34
C LEU A 127 8.91 -21.93 -11.01
N ASN A 128 9.59 -22.54 -11.97
CA ASN A 128 9.13 -23.78 -12.58
C ASN A 128 9.20 -24.93 -11.55
N LYS A 129 8.53 -26.06 -11.83
CA LYS A 129 8.54 -27.25 -10.95
C LYS A 129 9.96 -27.75 -10.63
N ASN A 130 10.88 -27.61 -11.57
CA ASN A 130 12.30 -27.96 -11.40
C ASN A 130 13.14 -26.88 -10.68
N GLY A 131 12.51 -25.82 -10.16
CA GLY A 131 13.19 -24.72 -9.47
C GLY A 131 13.87 -23.69 -10.37
N SER A 132 13.82 -23.85 -11.71
CA SER A 132 14.38 -22.88 -12.65
C SER A 132 13.48 -21.65 -12.83
N SER A 133 14.06 -20.54 -13.28
CA SER A 133 13.29 -19.34 -13.58
C SER A 133 12.94 -19.25 -15.06
N ARG A 134 11.64 -19.20 -15.38
CA ARG A 134 11.17 -18.92 -16.74
C ARG A 134 11.80 -17.66 -17.35
N ARG A 135 11.87 -16.55 -16.59
CA ARG A 135 12.49 -15.28 -17.06
C ARG A 135 13.97 -15.46 -17.39
N ALA A 136 14.72 -16.17 -16.53
CA ALA A 136 16.14 -16.39 -16.72
C ALA A 136 16.39 -17.30 -17.92
N ASN A 137 15.67 -18.42 -18.02
CA ASN A 137 15.75 -19.35 -19.13
C ASN A 137 15.44 -18.65 -20.47
N THR A 138 14.40 -17.80 -20.52
CA THR A 138 14.08 -17.03 -21.73
C THR A 138 15.20 -16.09 -22.15
N GLN A 139 15.87 -15.44 -21.18
CA GLN A 139 17.01 -14.55 -21.48
C GLN A 139 18.22 -15.35 -21.96
N ALA A 140 18.61 -16.42 -21.26
CA ALA A 140 19.71 -17.29 -21.67
C ALA A 140 19.46 -17.91 -23.04
N ASN A 141 18.26 -18.43 -23.30
CA ASN A 141 17.89 -18.99 -24.61
C ASN A 141 17.93 -17.96 -25.73
N LYS A 142 17.55 -16.70 -25.46
CA LYS A 142 17.68 -15.63 -26.46
C LYS A 142 19.15 -15.36 -26.79
N LEU A 143 20.01 -15.31 -25.78
CA LEU A 143 21.45 -15.13 -25.97
C LEU A 143 22.07 -16.31 -26.72
N ASN A 144 21.69 -17.54 -26.39
CA ASN A 144 22.14 -18.76 -27.08
C ASN A 144 21.70 -18.80 -28.54
N LYS A 145 20.47 -18.38 -28.84
CA LYS A 145 20.00 -18.24 -30.23
C LYS A 145 20.85 -17.25 -31.02
N THR A 146 21.26 -16.15 -30.40
CA THR A 146 22.15 -15.17 -31.04
C THR A 146 23.58 -15.72 -31.19
N ALA A 147 24.05 -16.52 -30.24
CA ALA A 147 25.37 -17.14 -30.29
C ALA A 147 25.45 -18.34 -31.25
N GLY A 148 24.33 -18.94 -31.63
CA GLY A 148 24.26 -20.15 -32.46
C GLY A 148 24.60 -21.45 -31.71
N ASN A 149 24.88 -21.38 -30.41
CA ASN A 149 25.24 -22.53 -29.57
C ASN A 149 24.78 -22.34 -28.11
N ILE A 150 24.93 -23.38 -27.29
CA ILE A 150 24.67 -23.30 -25.84
C ILE A 150 25.90 -22.69 -25.17
N ARG A 151 25.85 -21.39 -24.90
CA ARG A 151 26.93 -20.62 -24.26
C ARG A 151 26.52 -20.06 -22.90
N TYR A 152 25.30 -19.57 -22.80
CA TYR A 152 24.76 -18.88 -21.65
C TYR A 152 23.89 -19.82 -20.82
N ILE A 153 24.23 -19.98 -19.54
CA ILE A 153 23.55 -20.87 -18.59
C ILE A 153 22.93 -20.03 -17.48
N SER A 154 21.65 -20.26 -17.18
CA SER A 154 20.94 -19.51 -16.14
C SER A 154 20.80 -20.30 -14.84
N THR A 155 21.12 -19.66 -13.72
CA THR A 155 21.05 -20.26 -12.38
C THR A 155 20.29 -19.36 -11.41
N VAL A 156 19.37 -19.93 -10.63
CA VAL A 156 18.67 -19.19 -9.56
C VAL A 156 19.52 -19.20 -8.30
N MET A 157 19.88 -18.02 -7.79
CA MET A 157 20.75 -17.85 -6.61
C MET A 157 19.95 -17.77 -5.32
N PHE A 158 18.92 -16.92 -5.29
CA PHE A 158 18.11 -16.67 -4.10
C PHE A 158 16.63 -16.85 -4.42
N LYS A 159 15.91 -17.62 -3.59
CA LYS A 159 14.47 -17.88 -3.72
C LYS A 159 13.71 -17.12 -2.63
N ASN A 160 12.43 -16.83 -2.87
CA ASN A 160 11.50 -16.24 -1.88
C ASN A 160 11.96 -14.91 -1.26
N VAL A 161 12.67 -14.07 -2.01
CA VAL A 161 13.08 -12.73 -1.57
C VAL A 161 11.86 -11.85 -1.34
N PRO A 162 11.71 -11.22 -0.16
CA PRO A 162 10.50 -10.48 0.19
C PRO A 162 10.38 -9.18 -0.60
N GLY A 163 9.48 -9.16 -1.57
CA GLY A 163 9.14 -7.96 -2.32
C GLY A 163 10.20 -7.49 -3.33
N ARG A 164 9.80 -6.47 -4.11
CA ARG A 164 10.58 -5.94 -5.22
C ARG A 164 11.80 -5.16 -4.75
N VAL A 165 11.70 -4.44 -3.64
CA VAL A 165 12.78 -3.57 -3.14
C VAL A 165 13.96 -4.40 -2.66
N ALA A 166 13.73 -5.43 -1.85
CA ALA A 166 14.79 -6.32 -1.39
C ALA A 166 15.48 -7.03 -2.55
N ALA A 167 14.71 -7.50 -3.55
CA ALA A 167 15.28 -8.12 -4.74
C ALA A 167 16.17 -7.14 -5.54
N LEU A 168 15.76 -5.88 -5.69
CA LEU A 168 16.57 -4.85 -6.37
C LEU A 168 17.85 -4.52 -5.60
N GLN A 169 17.80 -4.47 -4.26
CA GLN A 169 18.99 -4.25 -3.42
C GLN A 169 19.96 -5.42 -3.53
N LEU A 170 19.46 -6.65 -3.55
CA LEU A 170 20.28 -7.84 -3.72
C LEU A 170 20.92 -7.89 -5.12
N GLU A 171 20.15 -7.58 -6.18
CA GLU A 171 20.68 -7.43 -7.53
C GLU A 171 21.79 -6.37 -7.59
N TYR A 172 21.57 -5.21 -6.96
CA TYR A 172 22.57 -4.15 -6.87
C TYR A 172 23.84 -4.58 -6.14
N ALA A 173 23.70 -5.23 -4.98
CA ALA A 173 24.82 -5.73 -4.21
C ALA A 173 25.66 -6.75 -4.99
N LEU A 174 25.01 -7.67 -5.73
CA LEU A 174 25.70 -8.63 -6.58
C LEU A 174 26.45 -7.95 -7.73
N VAL A 175 25.82 -6.99 -8.40
CA VAL A 175 26.47 -6.20 -9.47
C VAL A 175 27.67 -5.43 -8.92
N CYS A 176 27.55 -4.83 -7.73
CA CYS A 176 28.66 -4.14 -7.10
C CYS A 176 29.79 -5.06 -6.64
N ALA A 177 29.46 -6.22 -6.08
CA ALA A 177 30.46 -7.22 -5.71
C ALA A 177 31.25 -7.68 -6.95
N TYR A 178 30.55 -7.93 -8.06
CA TYR A 178 31.18 -8.23 -9.34
C TYR A 178 32.07 -7.08 -9.82
N ALA A 179 31.56 -5.84 -9.82
CA ALA A 179 32.33 -4.68 -10.28
C ALA A 179 33.60 -4.47 -9.47
N LYS A 180 33.55 -4.64 -8.15
CA LYS A 180 34.73 -4.57 -7.29
C LYS A 180 35.79 -5.61 -7.65
N ALA A 181 35.37 -6.80 -8.08
CA ALA A 181 36.28 -7.86 -8.55
C ALA A 181 36.80 -7.62 -9.99
N HIS A 182 36.11 -6.78 -10.78
CA HIS A 182 36.41 -6.54 -12.20
C HIS A 182 36.84 -5.10 -12.49
N ASN A 183 37.64 -4.50 -11.61
CA ASN A 183 38.21 -3.16 -11.77
C ASN A 183 37.15 -2.06 -12.04
N GLY A 184 35.98 -2.18 -11.39
CA GLY A 184 34.85 -1.26 -11.55
C GLY A 184 33.91 -1.60 -12.72
N ASN A 185 34.21 -2.61 -13.53
CA ASN A 185 33.36 -3.00 -14.66
C ASN A 185 32.16 -3.82 -14.20
N ASN A 186 30.96 -3.40 -14.57
CA ASN A 186 29.74 -4.18 -14.32
C ASN A 186 29.67 -5.42 -15.21
N PRO A 187 28.85 -6.44 -14.85
CA PRO A 187 28.63 -7.58 -15.72
C PRO A 187 28.19 -7.11 -17.12
N PRO A 188 28.73 -7.68 -18.22
CA PRO A 188 28.49 -7.18 -19.57
C PRO A 188 26.99 -7.02 -19.95
N GLY A 189 26.14 -7.89 -19.43
CA GLY A 189 24.69 -7.89 -19.65
C GLY A 189 23.88 -6.99 -18.73
N ASN A 190 24.49 -6.31 -17.75
CA ASN A 190 23.83 -5.39 -16.82
C ASN A 190 24.04 -3.92 -17.21
N LYS A 191 23.16 -3.40 -18.07
CA LYS A 191 23.07 -1.94 -18.32
C LYS A 191 22.66 -1.15 -17.07
N ARG A 192 21.83 -1.77 -16.23
CA ARG A 192 21.39 -1.29 -14.91
C ARG A 192 21.12 -2.51 -14.00
N PRO A 193 21.28 -2.36 -12.68
CA PRO A 193 21.91 -1.21 -12.02
C PRO A 193 23.41 -1.12 -12.35
N ILE A 194 24.01 0.06 -12.13
CA ILE A 194 25.44 0.32 -12.34
C ILE A 194 26.04 0.50 -10.95
N CYS A 195 27.11 -0.23 -10.61
CA CYS A 195 27.86 0.10 -9.41
C CYS A 195 28.62 1.42 -9.66
N LYS A 196 28.38 2.40 -8.81
CA LYS A 196 29.04 3.71 -8.86
C LYS A 196 30.05 3.79 -7.73
#